data_AF-A0A0P4WD32-F1
#
_entry.id   AF-A0A0P4WD32-F1
#
_cell.length_a   1.000
_cell.length_b   1.000
_cell.length_c   1.000
_cell.angle_alpha   90.00
_cell.angle_beta   90.00
_cell.angle_gamma   90.00
#
_symmetry.space_group_name_H-M   'P 1'
#
loop_
_entity.id
_entity.type
_entity.pdbx_description
1 polymer ?
#
loop_
_entity_poly.entity_id
_entity_poly.type
_entity_poly.pdbx_seq_one_letter_code
_entity_poly.pdbx_strand_id
1 'polypeptide(L)'
;MKVLAVVLCLAAAASARMAYRFPDGYLNILGAEPVQNFDCTGRSYGYYADVATDCRIFHVCLPITDEEGAVAETAHFSFVCGNQTVFSQESLTCVLADEAVACAEAESLFEVSNAQFGIVDDVEV
;
A
#
# COMPACT_ATOMS: atom_id res chain seq x y z
N MET A 1 39.78 -4.26 -28.61
CA MET A 1 38.42 -4.87 -28.67
C MET A 1 38.05 -5.29 -27.25
N LYS A 2 37.26 -4.55 -26.46
CA LYS A 2 35.85 -4.12 -26.62
C LYS A 2 34.86 -5.29 -26.73
N VAL A 3 34.84 -6.24 -25.79
CA VAL A 3 33.68 -7.16 -25.62
C VAL A 3 33.39 -7.53 -24.15
N LEU A 4 33.92 -6.81 -23.15
CA LEU A 4 33.67 -7.14 -21.73
C LEU A 4 32.85 -6.08 -20.98
N ALA A 5 31.92 -5.43 -21.67
CA ALA A 5 31.04 -4.40 -21.11
C ALA A 5 29.57 -4.59 -21.52
N VAL A 6 29.15 -5.85 -21.70
CA VAL A 6 27.76 -6.20 -22.04
C VAL A 6 27.31 -7.38 -21.18
N VAL A 7 27.40 -7.24 -19.86
CA VAL A 7 26.39 -7.89 -19.00
C VAL A 7 25.40 -6.77 -18.69
N LEU A 8 24.45 -6.73 -19.60
CA LEU A 8 23.42 -5.75 -19.82
C LEU A 8 22.43 -5.78 -18.65
N CYS A 9 22.24 -4.63 -18.02
CA CYS A 9 21.06 -4.15 -17.29
C CYS A 9 19.77 -5.01 -17.31
N LEU A 10 19.75 -6.17 -16.66
CA LEU A 10 18.56 -7.01 -16.52
C LEU A 10 18.35 -7.41 -15.05
N ALA A 11 18.16 -6.40 -14.20
CA ALA A 11 17.37 -6.54 -12.97
C ALA A 11 16.95 -5.17 -12.45
N ALA A 12 16.51 -4.26 -13.33
CA ALA A 12 15.30 -3.55 -12.93
C ALA A 12 14.21 -4.60 -13.16
N ALA A 13 14.01 -5.50 -12.21
CA ALA A 13 12.72 -6.14 -12.09
C ALA A 13 11.76 -4.95 -12.10
N ALA A 14 11.04 -4.78 -13.20
CA ALA A 14 9.87 -3.95 -13.21
C ALA A 14 8.93 -4.69 -12.26
N SER A 15 9.14 -4.54 -10.95
CA SER A 15 8.20 -4.92 -9.92
C SER A 15 6.88 -4.40 -10.45
N ALA A 16 5.85 -5.22 -10.39
CA ALA A 16 4.51 -4.81 -10.75
C ALA A 16 4.08 -3.71 -9.76
N ARG A 17 4.60 -2.49 -9.91
CA ARG A 17 4.31 -1.35 -9.07
C ARG A 17 2.97 -0.82 -9.55
N MET A 18 1.91 -1.45 -9.05
CA MET A 18 0.58 -0.84 -9.03
C MET A 18 0.51 0.29 -7.97
N ALA A 19 1.62 0.60 -7.32
CA ALA A 19 1.82 1.79 -6.50
C ALA A 19 1.47 3.06 -7.29
N TYR A 20 0.65 3.90 -6.69
CA TYR A 20 0.19 5.19 -7.24
C TYR A 20 -0.40 5.09 -8.66
N ARG A 21 -1.00 3.96 -9.01
CA ARG A 21 -1.74 3.79 -10.27
C ARG A 21 -3.23 3.92 -10.02
N PHE A 22 -3.80 5.03 -10.45
CA PHE A 22 -5.21 5.35 -10.22
C PHE A 22 -6.01 5.37 -11.53
N PRO A 23 -7.34 5.16 -11.47
CA PRO A 23 -8.21 5.36 -12.62
C PRO A 23 -8.19 6.80 -13.13
N ASP A 24 -8.61 7.00 -14.38
CA ASP A 24 -8.78 8.33 -14.96
C ASP A 24 -9.73 9.19 -14.12
N GLY A 25 -9.41 10.47 -13.99
CA GLY A 25 -10.23 11.45 -13.26
C GLY A 25 -9.98 11.51 -11.75
N TYR A 26 -9.04 10.73 -11.20
CA TYR A 26 -8.69 10.77 -9.77
C TYR A 26 -8.25 12.17 -9.28
N LEU A 27 -7.64 12.98 -10.16
CA LEU A 27 -7.27 14.37 -9.86
C LEU A 27 -8.47 15.26 -9.53
N ASN A 28 -9.68 14.93 -10.01
CA ASN A 28 -10.89 15.67 -9.63
C ASN A 28 -11.24 15.47 -8.15
N ILE A 29 -10.70 14.44 -7.51
CA ILE A 29 -10.87 14.13 -6.09
C ILE A 29 -9.69 14.67 -5.28
N LEU A 30 -8.45 14.44 -5.75
CA LEU A 30 -7.25 14.85 -5.01
C LEU A 30 -6.88 16.33 -5.16
N GLY A 31 -7.33 16.97 -6.24
CA GLY A 31 -7.02 18.37 -6.57
C GLY A 31 -5.60 18.63 -7.09
N ALA A 32 -4.67 17.71 -6.85
CA ALA A 32 -3.29 17.76 -7.35
C ALA A 32 -2.70 16.35 -7.43
N GLU A 33 -1.56 16.24 -8.11
CA GLU A 33 -0.72 15.03 -8.08
C GLU A 33 -0.28 14.75 -6.63
N PRO A 34 -0.50 13.52 -6.12
CA PRO A 34 -0.16 13.19 -4.74
C PRO A 34 1.35 13.06 -4.55
N VAL A 35 1.79 13.31 -3.31
CA VAL A 35 3.15 12.97 -2.89
C VAL A 35 3.30 11.44 -2.92
N GLN A 36 4.38 10.94 -3.51
CA GLN A 36 4.63 9.50 -3.65
C GLN A 36 5.84 9.07 -2.81
N ASN A 37 5.66 9.03 -1.49
CA ASN A 37 6.72 8.68 -0.53
C ASN A 37 6.37 7.48 0.37
N PHE A 38 5.19 6.89 0.21
CA PHE A 38 4.84 5.66 0.90
C PHE A 38 5.48 4.44 0.22
N ASP A 39 5.98 3.51 1.02
CA ASP A 39 6.39 2.19 0.56
C ASP A 39 6.08 1.09 1.60
N CYS A 40 6.06 -0.15 1.12
CA CYS A 40 5.75 -1.34 1.91
C CYS A 40 6.95 -1.92 2.69
N THR A 41 8.12 -1.26 2.68
CA THR A 41 9.33 -1.79 3.32
C THR A 41 9.15 -1.88 4.83
N GLY A 42 9.39 -3.06 5.40
CA GLY A 42 9.26 -3.30 6.84
C GLY A 42 7.82 -3.30 7.35
N ARG A 43 6.82 -3.35 6.45
CA ARG A 43 5.40 -3.39 6.79
C ARG A 43 4.86 -4.81 6.64
N SER A 44 3.98 -5.24 7.55
CA SER A 44 3.30 -6.53 7.47
C SER A 44 2.25 -6.55 6.35
N TYR A 45 1.64 -7.71 6.10
CA TYR A 45 0.43 -7.74 5.28
C TYR A 45 -0.62 -6.81 5.90
N GLY A 46 -1.17 -5.88 5.13
CA GLY A 46 -2.21 -5.00 5.61
C GLY A 46 -2.51 -3.81 4.72
N TYR A 47 -3.33 -2.94 5.27
CA TYR A 47 -3.82 -1.71 4.67
C TYR A 47 -3.25 -0.53 5.46
N TYR A 48 -2.82 0.51 4.75
CA TYR A 48 -2.04 1.60 5.34
C TYR A 48 -2.53 2.95 4.82
N ALA A 49 -2.96 3.82 5.73
CA ALA A 49 -3.29 5.20 5.43
C ALA A 49 -2.05 5.96 4.96
N ASP A 50 -2.18 6.73 3.88
CA ASP A 50 -1.12 7.62 3.41
C ASP A 50 -1.25 9.00 4.07
N VAL A 51 -0.53 9.19 5.18
CA VAL A 51 -0.54 10.43 5.96
C VAL A 51 -0.02 11.63 5.16
N ALA A 52 0.88 11.41 4.18
CA ALA A 52 1.40 12.48 3.32
C ALA A 52 0.34 13.03 2.34
N THR A 53 -0.79 12.32 2.19
CA THR A 53 -1.91 12.72 1.33
C THR A 53 -3.17 13.08 2.14
N ASP A 54 -3.02 13.36 3.43
CA ASP A 54 -4.11 13.55 4.40
C ASP A 54 -5.09 12.37 4.42
N CYS A 55 -4.56 11.14 4.28
CA CYS A 55 -5.33 9.90 4.27
C CYS A 55 -6.39 9.82 3.14
N ARG A 56 -6.30 10.69 2.12
CA ARG A 56 -7.14 10.57 0.91
C ARG A 56 -6.71 9.39 0.03
N ILE A 57 -5.48 8.90 0.19
CA ILE A 57 -4.98 7.66 -0.38
C ILE A 57 -4.74 6.64 0.73
N PHE A 58 -4.93 5.37 0.41
CA PHE A 58 -4.44 4.25 1.21
C PHE A 58 -3.74 3.23 0.33
N HIS A 59 -2.90 2.41 0.96
CA HIS A 59 -2.10 1.40 0.30
C HIS A 59 -2.40 0.02 0.84
N VAL A 60 -2.25 -1.00 0.00
CA VAL A 60 -2.24 -2.40 0.42
C VAL A 60 -0.86 -2.97 0.14
N CYS A 61 -0.25 -3.54 1.18
CA CYS A 61 1.02 -4.24 1.10
C CYS A 61 0.75 -5.74 1.20
N LEU A 62 0.80 -6.47 0.09
CA LEU A 62 0.51 -7.90 0.04
C LEU A 62 1.82 -8.68 -0.12
N PRO A 63 2.28 -9.44 0.88
CA PRO A 63 3.42 -10.33 0.71
C PRO A 63 3.04 -11.48 -0.23
N ILE A 64 3.84 -11.67 -1.28
CA ILE A 64 3.76 -12.80 -2.21
C ILE A 64 4.87 -13.77 -1.81
N THR A 65 4.49 -14.97 -1.42
CA THR A 65 5.42 -16.02 -1.00
C THR A 65 5.83 -16.92 -2.17
N ASP A 66 7.04 -17.46 -2.12
CA ASP A 66 7.48 -18.56 -2.98
C ASP A 66 6.88 -19.90 -2.53
N GLU A 67 7.28 -20.99 -3.21
CA GLU A 67 6.81 -22.35 -2.89
C GLU A 67 7.32 -22.83 -1.52
N GLU A 68 8.41 -22.24 -1.02
CA GLU A 68 9.00 -22.50 0.29
C GLU A 68 8.37 -21.68 1.42
N GLY A 69 7.44 -20.77 1.09
CA GLY A 69 6.74 -19.91 2.04
C GLY A 69 7.52 -18.66 2.48
N ALA A 70 8.68 -18.38 1.87
CA ALA A 70 9.42 -17.15 2.09
C ALA A 70 8.83 -16.01 1.24
N VAL A 71 8.85 -14.78 1.76
CA VAL A 71 8.35 -13.61 1.02
C VAL A 71 9.32 -13.29 -0.13
N ALA A 72 8.91 -13.59 -1.36
CA ALA A 72 9.66 -13.32 -2.57
C ALA A 72 9.50 -11.88 -3.05
N GLU A 73 8.30 -11.32 -2.91
CA GLU A 73 7.96 -9.94 -3.26
C GLU A 73 6.88 -9.41 -2.33
N THR A 74 6.77 -8.08 -2.17
CA THR A 74 5.58 -7.46 -1.58
C THR A 74 4.91 -6.59 -2.64
N ALA A 75 3.74 -7.00 -3.10
CA ALA A 75 2.94 -6.21 -4.02
C ALA A 75 2.39 -4.98 -3.31
N HIS A 76 2.55 -3.83 -3.95
CA HIS A 76 2.09 -2.53 -3.45
C HIS A 76 0.98 -2.00 -4.35
N PHE A 77 -0.22 -1.88 -3.79
CA PHE A 77 -1.38 -1.30 -4.43
C PHE A 77 -1.74 0.04 -3.76
N SER A 78 -2.29 0.97 -4.52
CA SER A 78 -2.71 2.28 -4.00
C SER A 78 -4.12 2.58 -4.45
N PHE A 79 -4.92 3.18 -3.57
CA PHE A 79 -6.33 3.47 -3.81
C PHE A 79 -6.65 4.88 -3.34
N VAL A 80 -7.49 5.58 -4.10
CA VAL A 80 -8.02 6.89 -3.74
C VAL A 80 -9.38 6.69 -3.08
N CYS A 81 -9.58 7.26 -1.89
CA CYS A 81 -10.89 7.31 -1.27
C CYS A 81 -11.84 8.20 -2.10
N GLY A 82 -13.14 7.91 -2.02
CA GLY A 82 -14.16 8.69 -2.73
C GLY A 82 -14.20 10.16 -2.30
N ASN A 83 -14.89 10.99 -3.09
CA ASN A 83 -15.04 12.41 -2.77
C ASN A 83 -15.59 12.61 -1.34
N GLN A 84 -14.97 13.51 -0.58
CA GLN A 84 -15.27 13.84 0.82
C GLN A 84 -14.96 12.74 1.86
N THR A 85 -14.34 11.64 1.46
CA THR A 85 -13.96 10.56 2.38
C THR A 85 -12.45 10.48 2.56
N VAL A 86 -12.02 10.00 3.72
CA VAL A 86 -10.62 9.69 4.04
C VAL A 86 -10.55 8.28 4.60
N PHE A 87 -9.39 7.64 4.44
CA PHE A 87 -9.16 6.31 4.98
C PHE A 87 -8.97 6.38 6.49
N SER A 88 -9.85 5.71 7.23
CA SER A 88 -9.67 5.50 8.66
C SER A 88 -8.85 4.23 8.89
N GLN A 89 -7.67 4.39 9.47
CA GLN A 89 -6.79 3.25 9.79
C GLN A 89 -7.40 2.31 10.84
N GLU A 90 -8.27 2.82 11.72
CA GLU A 90 -8.94 2.00 12.73
C GLU A 90 -9.93 1.01 12.13
N SER A 91 -10.78 1.49 11.21
CA SER A 91 -11.84 0.67 10.59
C SER A 91 -11.41 0.01 9.28
N LEU A 92 -10.24 0.40 8.74
CA LEU A 92 -9.70 -0.03 7.45
C LEU A 92 -10.65 0.26 6.27
N THR A 93 -11.36 1.38 6.35
CA THR A 93 -12.35 1.80 5.34
C THR A 93 -12.26 3.30 5.06
N CYS A 94 -12.71 3.72 3.88
CA CYS A 94 -12.95 5.13 3.61
C CYS A 94 -14.26 5.57 4.29
N VAL A 95 -14.18 6.54 5.19
CA VAL A 95 -15.31 7.11 5.94
C VAL A 95 -15.33 8.63 5.80
N LEU A 96 -16.38 9.29 6.29
CA LEU A 96 -16.39 10.76 6.30
C LEU A 96 -15.27 11.28 7.22
N ALA A 97 -14.70 12.43 6.88
CA ALA A 97 -13.52 12.95 7.59
C ALA A 97 -13.75 13.24 9.09
N ASP A 98 -14.99 13.50 9.50
CA ASP A 98 -15.40 13.71 10.90
C ASP A 98 -15.70 12.41 11.66
N GLU A 99 -15.86 11.29 10.94
CA GLU A 99 -16.01 9.95 11.50
C GLU A 99 -14.67 9.20 11.60
N ALA A 100 -13.66 9.63 10.85
CA ALA A 100 -12.33 9.05 10.87
C ALA A 100 -11.56 9.44 12.14
N VAL A 101 -10.70 8.54 12.60
CA VAL A 101 -9.58 8.91 13.50
C VAL A 101 -8.71 9.97 12.81
N ALA A 102 -8.06 10.84 13.60
CA ALA A 102 -7.22 11.89 13.05
C ALA A 102 -6.12 11.27 12.17
N CYS A 103 -5.98 11.75 10.92
CA CYS A 103 -5.04 11.15 9.97
C CYS A 103 -3.59 11.12 10.48
N ALA A 104 -3.18 12.14 11.25
CA ALA A 104 -1.85 12.19 11.86
C ALA A 104 -1.60 11.07 12.90
N GLU A 105 -2.66 10.45 13.43
CA GLU A 105 -2.59 9.35 14.39
C GLU A 105 -2.63 7.98 13.69
N ALA A 106 -2.91 7.94 12.38
CA ALA A 106 -3.10 6.70 11.64
C ALA A 106 -1.90 5.75 11.76
N GLU A 107 -0.65 6.24 11.70
CA GLU A 107 0.51 5.36 11.77
C GLU A 107 0.60 4.57 13.08
N SER A 108 0.10 5.13 14.18
CA SER A 108 0.08 4.46 15.49
C SER A 108 -0.85 3.24 15.52
N LEU A 109 -1.79 3.15 14.57
CA LEU A 109 -2.75 2.08 14.46
C LEU A 109 -2.33 0.97 13.48
N PHE A 110 -1.24 1.17 12.71
CA PHE A 110 -0.81 0.24 11.67
C PHE A 110 -0.61 -1.19 12.16
N GLU A 111 0.01 -1.37 13.34
CA GLU A 111 0.27 -2.70 13.88
C GLU A 111 -1.03 -3.37 14.32
N VAL A 112 -1.83 -2.70 15.14
CA VAL A 112 -3.04 -3.28 15.73
C VAL A 112 -4.11 -3.56 14.67
N SER A 113 -4.32 -2.65 13.71
CA SER A 113 -5.35 -2.82 12.68
C SER A 113 -4.98 -3.92 11.69
N ASN A 114 -3.68 -4.13 11.43
CA ASN A 114 -3.22 -5.09 10.43
C ASN A 114 -2.81 -6.46 11.02
N ALA A 115 -2.88 -6.64 12.34
CA ALA A 115 -2.38 -7.84 13.03
C ALA A 115 -3.02 -9.16 12.57
N GLN A 116 -4.25 -9.13 12.02
CA GLN A 116 -4.99 -10.33 11.64
C GLN A 116 -4.89 -10.69 10.15
N PHE A 117 -4.21 -9.89 9.33
CA PHE A 117 -4.08 -10.19 7.91
C PHE A 117 -3.15 -11.37 7.66
N GLY A 118 -3.60 -12.32 6.84
CA GLY A 118 -2.82 -13.49 6.44
C GLY A 118 -2.72 -14.60 7.49
N ILE A 119 -3.38 -14.44 8.64
CA ILE A 119 -3.55 -15.53 9.60
C ILE A 119 -4.63 -16.47 9.04
N VAL A 120 -4.24 -17.69 8.74
CA VAL A 120 -5.18 -18.78 8.46
C VAL A 120 -5.33 -19.53 9.78
N ASP A 121 -6.50 -19.45 10.39
CA ASP A 121 -6.79 -20.28 11.55
C ASP A 121 -6.68 -21.75 11.11
N ASP A 122 -5.98 -22.57 11.89
CA ASP A 122 -6.02 -24.02 11.76
C ASP A 122 -7.43 -24.49 12.17
N VAL A 123 -8.41 -24.26 11.30
CA VAL A 123 -9.73 -24.86 11.45
C VAL A 123 -9.52 -26.34 11.17
N GLU A 124 -9.38 -27.12 12.25
CA GLU A 124 -9.53 -28.57 12.18
C GLU A 124 -10.96 -28.86 11.69
N VAL A 125 -11.11 -29.09 10.39
CA VAL A 125 -12.35 -29.54 9.74
C VAL A 125 -12.51 -31.05 9.91
#